data_AF-A0A388NYV6-F1
#
_entry.id   AF-A0A388NYV6-F1
#
_cell.length_a   1.000
_cell.length_b   1.000
_cell.length_c   1.000
_cell.angle_alpha   90.00
_cell.angle_beta   90.00
_cell.angle_gamma   90.00
#
_symmetry.space_group_name_H-M   'P 1'
#
loop_
_entity.id
_entity.type
_entity.pdbx_description
1 polymer ?
#
loop_
_entity_poly.entity_id
_entity_poly.type
_entity_poly.pdbx_seq_one_letter_code
_entity_poly.pdbx_strand_id
1 'polypeptide(L)'
;SLPKSKKRKIKEKAQTQMSTLTLPTVDEEIWRYSRIGELNLDQYRLGQVTTKIDATPDSLKSLVADASQVVPREPVDLFEELNLRHAQVTAISVARNQIVNEPIIITHSLDKSGVVAYPRLVIDADENSEVTIVERLSQAPAQSR
;
A
#
# COMPACT_ATOMS: atom_id res chain seq x y z
N SER A 1 -33.77 -4.21 22.05
CA SER A 1 -32.97 -5.32 21.46
C SER A 1 -33.42 -5.61 20.04
N LEU A 2 -32.60 -5.34 19.03
CA LEU A 2 -32.87 -5.72 17.64
C LEU A 2 -32.30 -7.13 17.33
N PRO A 3 -32.99 -7.95 16.51
CA PRO A 3 -32.63 -9.34 16.28
C PRO A 3 -31.30 -9.51 15.50
N LYS A 4 -30.53 -10.54 15.89
CA LYS A 4 -29.20 -10.90 15.35
C LYS A 4 -29.17 -11.11 13.82
N SER A 5 -30.31 -11.34 13.18
CA SER A 5 -30.44 -11.52 11.72
C SER A 5 -30.25 -10.22 10.92
N LYS A 6 -30.58 -9.05 11.48
CA LYS A 6 -30.35 -7.75 10.83
C LYS A 6 -28.88 -7.32 10.90
N LYS A 7 -28.12 -7.74 11.92
CA LYS A 7 -26.69 -7.42 12.04
C LYS A 7 -25.81 -8.17 11.03
N ARG A 8 -26.24 -9.34 10.53
CA ARG A 8 -25.53 -10.06 9.46
C ARG A 8 -25.71 -9.40 8.08
N LYS A 9 -26.89 -8.85 7.77
CA LYS A 9 -27.14 -8.17 6.48
C LYS A 9 -26.49 -6.79 6.34
N ILE A 10 -26.07 -6.14 7.43
CA ILE A 10 -25.43 -4.81 7.38
C ILE A 10 -23.90 -4.92 7.15
N LYS A 11 -23.28 -6.08 7.40
CA LYS A 11 -21.83 -6.28 7.20
C LYS A 11 -21.43 -6.84 5.82
N GLU A 12 -22.39 -7.15 4.95
CA GLU A 12 -22.14 -7.71 3.62
C GLU A 12 -22.20 -6.68 2.47
N LYS A 13 -22.56 -5.42 2.75
CA LYS A 13 -22.62 -4.35 1.76
C LYS A 13 -21.46 -3.36 1.92
N ALA A 14 -20.29 -3.80 1.51
CA ALA A 14 -19.22 -2.93 1.00
C ALA A 14 -18.26 -3.79 0.16
N GLN A 15 -18.80 -4.56 -0.80
CA GLN A 15 -18.01 -5.06 -1.91
C GLN A 15 -17.88 -3.90 -2.90
N THR A 16 -16.91 -3.02 -2.65
CA THR A 16 -16.53 -2.01 -3.63
C THR A 16 -15.87 -2.76 -4.79
N GLN A 17 -16.57 -2.83 -5.92
CA GLN A 17 -16.02 -3.41 -7.14
C GLN A 17 -14.82 -2.57 -7.58
N MET A 18 -13.69 -3.22 -7.90
CA MET A 18 -12.49 -2.55 -8.44
C MET A 18 -12.69 -2.06 -9.90
N SER A 19 -13.80 -2.42 -10.52
CA SER A 19 -14.01 -2.50 -11.97
C SER A 19 -14.49 -1.23 -12.67
N THR A 20 -14.37 -0.05 -12.04
CA THR A 20 -14.80 1.19 -12.70
C THR A 20 -13.76 1.76 -13.66
N LEU A 21 -12.56 1.18 -13.70
CA LEU A 21 -11.46 1.61 -14.57
C LEU A 21 -11.34 0.71 -15.79
N THR A 22 -11.03 1.33 -16.93
CA THR A 22 -10.75 0.60 -18.17
C THR A 22 -9.36 -0.02 -18.05
N LEU A 23 -9.27 -1.34 -18.24
CA LEU A 23 -7.99 -2.03 -18.27
C LEU A 23 -7.21 -1.62 -19.52
N PRO A 24 -5.91 -1.28 -19.40
CA PRO A 24 -5.10 -0.96 -20.55
C PRO A 24 -4.82 -2.20 -21.39
N THR A 25 -4.40 -1.97 -22.63
CA THR A 25 -4.10 -3.03 -23.59
C THR A 25 -2.63 -2.99 -24.02
N VAL A 26 -2.15 -4.08 -24.63
CA VAL A 26 -0.78 -4.15 -25.17
C VAL A 26 -0.55 -3.26 -26.39
N ASP A 27 -1.60 -2.65 -26.95
CA ASP A 27 -1.49 -1.70 -28.07
C ASP A 27 -0.84 -0.37 -27.61
N GLU A 28 -0.92 -0.06 -26.32
CA GLU A 28 -0.26 1.09 -25.71
C GLU A 28 1.25 0.85 -25.54
N GLU A 29 2.08 1.84 -25.92
CA GLU A 29 3.56 1.77 -25.88
C GLU A 29 4.10 1.27 -24.53
N ILE A 30 3.53 1.76 -23.43
CA ILE A 30 3.94 1.45 -22.05
C ILE A 30 3.66 -0.01 -21.64
N TRP A 31 2.79 -0.72 -22.37
CA TRP A 31 2.34 -2.08 -22.06
C TRP A 31 2.76 -3.14 -23.08
N ARG A 32 3.41 -2.75 -24.18
CA ARG A 32 3.73 -3.62 -25.33
C ARG A 32 4.47 -4.91 -24.98
N TYR A 33 5.28 -4.90 -23.93
CA TYR A 33 6.06 -6.06 -23.47
C TYR A 33 5.55 -6.65 -22.14
N SER A 34 4.46 -6.12 -21.61
CA SER A 34 3.78 -6.61 -20.40
C SER A 34 2.64 -7.55 -20.79
N ARG A 35 2.30 -8.49 -19.90
CA ARG A 35 1.12 -9.35 -20.02
C ARG A 35 -0.13 -8.70 -19.44
N ILE A 36 -0.27 -7.38 -19.57
CA ILE A 36 -1.31 -6.63 -18.86
C ILE A 36 -2.74 -7.09 -19.21
N GLY A 37 -2.95 -7.58 -20.44
CA GLY A 37 -4.22 -8.15 -20.88
C GLY A 37 -4.62 -9.48 -20.20
N GLU A 38 -3.70 -10.13 -19.50
CA GLU A 38 -3.99 -11.34 -18.69
C GLU A 38 -4.48 -10.97 -17.27
N LEU A 39 -4.31 -9.71 -16.83
CA LEU A 39 -4.73 -9.25 -15.51
C LEU A 39 -6.25 -9.09 -15.45
N ASN A 40 -6.90 -9.83 -14.56
CA ASN A 40 -8.32 -9.68 -14.27
C ASN A 40 -8.52 -9.19 -12.83
N LEU A 41 -8.71 -7.87 -12.67
CA LEU A 41 -8.89 -7.24 -11.37
C LEU A 41 -10.19 -7.67 -10.66
N ASP A 42 -11.20 -8.14 -11.40
CA ASP A 42 -12.48 -8.59 -10.82
C ASP A 42 -12.36 -9.89 -10.03
N GLN A 43 -11.27 -10.64 -10.24
CA GLN A 43 -10.97 -11.83 -9.45
C GLN A 43 -10.50 -11.50 -8.03
N TYR A 44 -10.11 -10.24 -7.78
CA TYR A 44 -9.56 -9.80 -6.51
C TYR A 44 -10.55 -8.91 -5.76
N ARG A 45 -10.56 -9.05 -4.44
CA ARG A 45 -11.23 -8.11 -3.53
C ARG A 45 -10.21 -7.14 -2.97
N LEU A 46 -10.63 -5.89 -2.77
CA LEU A 46 -9.79 -4.94 -2.04
C LEU A 46 -9.52 -5.48 -0.63
N GLY A 47 -8.24 -5.58 -0.29
CA GLY A 47 -7.74 -6.06 0.98
C GLY A 47 -6.82 -5.04 1.63
N GLN A 48 -6.27 -5.44 2.77
CA GLN A 48 -5.29 -4.65 3.51
C GLN A 48 -4.02 -5.47 3.73
N VAL A 49 -2.88 -4.80 3.75
CA VAL A 49 -1.65 -5.39 4.24
C VAL A 49 -1.54 -5.15 5.74
N THR A 50 -0.85 -6.03 6.44
CA THR A 50 -0.34 -5.74 7.77
C THR A 50 1.03 -5.09 7.61
N THR A 51 1.20 -3.87 8.11
CA THR A 51 2.49 -3.16 8.07
C THR A 51 3.20 -3.29 9.40
N LYS A 52 4.45 -3.75 9.37
CA LYS A 52 5.36 -3.76 10.52
C LYS A 52 6.54 -2.85 10.22
N ILE A 53 6.88 -2.00 11.19
CA ILE A 53 8.07 -1.13 11.13
C ILE A 53 9.05 -1.65 12.18
N ASP A 54 10.19 -2.14 11.73
CA ASP A 54 11.31 -2.58 12.56
C ASP A 54 12.41 -1.52 12.48
N ALA A 55 12.63 -0.83 13.60
CA ALA A 55 13.63 0.22 13.75
C ALA A 55 14.08 0.29 15.22
N THR A 56 15.27 0.81 15.49
CA THR A 56 15.73 1.03 16.86
C THR A 56 14.88 2.11 17.55
N PRO A 57 14.77 2.11 18.90
CA PRO A 57 14.02 3.15 19.61
C PRO A 57 14.44 4.58 19.27
N ASP A 58 15.72 4.81 18.99
CA ASP A 58 16.23 6.13 18.60
C ASP A 58 15.86 6.50 17.16
N SER A 59 15.83 5.52 16.25
CA SER A 59 15.30 5.70 14.89
C SER A 59 13.77 5.92 14.90
N LEU A 60 13.03 5.31 15.83
CA LEU A 60 11.58 5.53 15.97
C LEU A 60 11.23 6.91 16.51
N LYS A 61 12.03 7.47 17.42
CA LYS A 61 11.88 8.87 17.86
C LYS A 61 12.09 9.87 16.71
N SER A 62 12.81 9.43 15.68
CA SER A 62 13.11 10.20 14.48
C SER A 62 11.95 10.19 13.48
N LEU A 63 11.03 9.22 13.59
CA LEU A 63 9.85 9.08 12.75
C LEU A 63 8.72 10.00 13.23
N VAL A 64 8.37 11.01 12.43
CA VAL A 64 7.07 11.69 12.61
C VAL A 64 6.07 10.98 11.70
N ALA A 65 5.03 10.37 12.29
CA ALA A 65 4.03 9.56 11.59
C ALA A 65 3.09 10.35 10.66
N ASP A 66 3.39 11.64 10.42
CA ASP A 66 2.49 12.59 9.75
C ASP A 66 3.18 13.25 8.54
N ALA A 67 3.90 12.47 7.73
CA ALA A 67 4.28 12.91 6.40
C ALA A 67 3.05 12.84 5.47
N SER A 68 2.32 13.96 5.38
CA SER A 68 1.13 14.11 4.54
C SER A 68 1.40 14.83 3.20
N GLN A 69 2.61 15.35 3.01
CA GLN A 69 2.95 16.18 1.83
C GLN A 69 3.44 15.31 0.68
N VAL A 70 2.52 14.58 0.06
CA VAL A 70 2.75 13.98 -1.25
C VAL A 70 2.49 15.06 -2.29
N VAL A 71 3.49 15.39 -3.12
CA VAL A 71 3.30 16.29 -4.26
C VAL A 71 2.20 15.73 -5.17
N PRO A 72 1.08 16.45 -5.35
CA PRO A 72 0.02 16.00 -6.25
C PRO A 72 0.58 15.89 -7.68
N ARG A 73 0.29 14.77 -8.34
CA ARG A 73 0.59 14.59 -9.76
C ARG A 73 -0.54 13.81 -10.42
N GLU A 74 -0.71 14.05 -11.71
CA GLU A 74 -1.64 13.25 -12.50
C GLU A 74 -1.11 11.80 -12.59
N PRO A 75 -1.97 10.79 -12.38
CA PRO A 75 -1.56 9.41 -12.53
C PRO A 75 -1.11 9.14 -13.97
N VAL A 76 0.05 8.50 -14.11
CA VAL A 76 0.63 8.19 -15.43
C VAL A 76 0.07 6.88 -15.99
N ASP A 77 -0.42 6.00 -15.13
CA ASP A 77 -1.00 4.71 -15.51
C ASP A 77 -2.13 4.25 -14.57
N LEU A 78 -2.77 3.13 -14.96
CA LEU A 78 -3.85 2.50 -14.20
C LEU A 78 -3.44 2.15 -12.77
N PHE A 79 -2.25 1.60 -12.54
CA PHE A 79 -1.83 1.17 -11.21
C PHE A 79 -1.55 2.36 -10.31
N GLU A 80 -1.05 3.47 -10.86
CA GLU A 80 -0.92 4.72 -10.13
C GLU A 80 -2.29 5.28 -9.74
N GLU A 81 -3.26 5.27 -10.66
CA GLU A 81 -4.63 5.70 -10.35
C GLU A 81 -5.26 4.83 -9.27
N LEU A 82 -5.09 3.50 -9.35
CA LEU A 82 -5.54 2.58 -8.32
C LEU A 82 -4.83 2.80 -6.98
N ASN A 83 -3.53 3.07 -6.98
CA ASN A 83 -2.78 3.43 -5.78
C ASN A 83 -3.31 4.72 -5.16
N LEU A 84 -3.54 5.77 -5.96
CA LEU A 84 -4.09 7.04 -5.49
C LEU A 84 -5.48 6.87 -4.85
N ARG A 85 -6.33 6.01 -5.42
CA ARG A 85 -7.70 5.76 -4.91
C ARG A 85 -7.74 4.91 -3.64
N HIS A 86 -6.78 3.99 -3.46
CA HIS A 86 -6.90 2.92 -2.46
C HIS A 86 -5.71 2.79 -1.50
N ALA A 87 -4.75 3.71 -1.55
CA ALA A 87 -3.52 3.67 -0.77
C ALA A 87 -3.75 3.47 0.73
N GLN A 88 -3.00 2.52 1.30
CA GLN A 88 -2.72 2.42 2.73
C GLN A 88 -1.39 3.10 2.98
N VAL A 89 -1.45 4.38 3.35
CA VAL A 89 -0.27 5.22 3.50
C VAL A 89 0.49 4.87 4.77
N THR A 90 1.78 4.60 4.62
CA THR A 90 2.78 4.59 5.71
C THR A 90 3.75 5.72 5.43
N ALA A 91 3.87 6.65 6.38
CA ALA A 91 4.62 7.88 6.18
C ALA A 91 5.80 7.95 7.15
N ILE A 92 6.97 8.29 6.64
CA ILE A 92 8.23 8.41 7.37
C ILE A 92 8.75 9.82 7.15
N SER A 93 8.82 10.63 8.20
CA SER A 93 9.50 11.92 8.15
C SER A 93 10.85 11.81 8.86
N VAL A 94 11.88 12.46 8.30
CA VAL A 94 13.22 12.60 8.89
C VAL A 94 13.55 14.08 8.94
N ALA A 95 13.83 14.58 10.14
CA ALA A 95 14.03 16.00 10.37
C ALA A 95 15.33 16.53 9.77
N ARG A 96 15.38 17.84 9.56
CA ARG A 96 16.59 18.54 9.10
C ARG A 96 17.81 18.20 9.95
N ASN A 97 18.95 17.97 9.29
CA ASN A 97 20.23 17.61 9.91
C ASN A 97 20.22 16.29 10.72
N GLN A 98 19.18 15.45 10.59
CA GLN A 98 19.08 14.20 11.33
C GLN A 98 19.75 13.05 10.57
N ILE A 99 20.61 12.31 11.27
CA ILE A 99 21.23 11.08 10.75
C ILE A 99 20.63 9.89 11.49
N VAL A 100 19.94 9.02 10.75
CA VAL A 100 19.39 7.75 11.23
C VAL A 100 20.40 6.65 10.90
N ASN A 101 21.22 6.29 11.88
CA ASN A 101 22.37 5.38 11.68
C ASN A 101 21.98 3.94 11.38
N GLU A 102 20.78 3.51 11.81
CA GLU A 102 20.30 2.14 11.65
C GLU A 102 19.16 2.11 10.63
N PRO A 103 19.12 1.10 9.72
CA PRO A 103 18.10 1.04 8.70
C PRO A 103 16.72 0.83 9.32
N ILE A 104 15.72 1.56 8.80
CA ILE A 104 14.32 1.33 9.12
C ILE A 104 13.78 0.31 8.11
N ILE A 105 13.29 -0.82 8.61
CA ILE A 105 12.74 -1.89 7.79
C ILE A 105 11.21 -1.81 7.86
N ILE A 106 10.56 -1.62 6.72
CA ILE A 106 9.10 -1.57 6.60
C ILE A 106 8.65 -2.82 5.87
N THR A 107 7.91 -3.69 6.56
CA THR A 107 7.40 -4.93 5.98
C THR A 107 5.89 -4.86 5.82
N HIS A 108 5.42 -4.95 4.58
CA HIS A 108 4.01 -5.12 4.23
C HIS A 108 3.73 -6.61 4.01
N SER A 109 2.81 -7.18 4.80
CA SER A 109 2.47 -8.60 4.75
C SER A 109 1.04 -8.80 4.28
N LEU A 110 0.85 -9.66 3.29
CA LEU A 110 -0.46 -10.12 2.83
C LEU A 110 -0.71 -11.57 3.28
N ASP A 111 -1.79 -11.80 4.01
CA ASP A 111 -2.11 -13.11 4.63
C ASP A 111 -3.36 -13.78 4.02
N LYS A 112 -4.02 -13.12 3.07
CA LYS A 112 -5.26 -13.59 2.43
C LYS A 112 -5.06 -13.77 0.94
N SER A 113 -5.55 -14.89 0.41
CA SER A 113 -5.61 -15.11 -1.04
C SER A 113 -6.78 -14.37 -1.68
N GLY A 114 -6.68 -14.10 -2.98
CA GLY A 114 -7.75 -13.45 -3.75
C GLY A 114 -8.02 -12.01 -3.34
N VAL A 115 -7.02 -11.34 -2.76
CA VAL A 115 -7.08 -9.91 -2.43
C VAL A 115 -5.99 -9.15 -3.15
N VAL A 116 -6.27 -7.87 -3.38
CA VAL A 116 -5.34 -6.87 -3.88
C VAL A 116 -5.26 -5.76 -2.85
N ALA A 117 -4.07 -5.28 -2.57
CA ALA A 117 -3.82 -4.24 -1.60
C ALA A 117 -2.84 -3.22 -2.19
N TYR A 118 -2.95 -1.98 -1.73
CA TYR A 118 -2.18 -0.85 -2.24
C TYR A 118 -1.40 -0.22 -1.07
N PRO A 119 -0.34 -0.86 -0.55
CA PRO A 119 0.58 -0.17 0.37
C PRO A 119 1.22 1.02 -0.35
N ARG A 120 1.30 2.16 0.34
CA ARG A 120 1.96 3.34 -0.17
C ARG A 120 2.94 3.86 0.88
N LEU A 121 4.23 3.77 0.59
CA LEU A 121 5.26 4.36 1.41
C LEU A 121 5.54 5.80 0.96
N VAL A 122 5.52 6.73 1.89
CA VAL A 122 5.88 8.15 1.70
C VAL A 122 7.07 8.46 2.61
N ILE A 123 8.14 9.00 2.04
CA ILE A 123 9.33 9.40 2.78
C ILE A 123 9.51 10.90 2.58
N ASP A 124 9.50 11.65 3.68
CA ASP A 124 9.77 13.07 3.74
C ASP A 124 11.08 13.29 4.48
N ALA A 125 12.17 13.41 3.72
CA ALA A 125 13.51 13.62 4.24
C ALA A 125 13.90 15.08 4.04
N ASP A 126 13.95 15.85 5.13
CA ASP A 126 14.27 17.28 5.09
C ASP A 126 15.77 17.51 4.83
N GLU A 127 16.15 18.76 4.64
CA GLU A 127 17.49 19.18 4.25
C GLU A 127 18.59 18.61 5.18
N ASN A 128 19.67 18.13 4.57
CA ASN A 128 20.82 17.53 5.26
C ASN A 128 20.47 16.37 6.19
N SER A 129 19.33 15.70 5.98
CA SER A 129 19.03 14.44 6.65
C SER A 129 19.65 13.25 5.94
N GLU A 130 19.88 12.18 6.69
CA GLU A 130 20.39 10.91 6.17
C GLU A 130 19.60 9.75 6.81
N VAL A 131 19.06 8.86 5.97
CA VAL A 131 18.28 7.70 6.41
C VAL A 131 18.41 6.56 5.40
N THR A 132 18.43 5.32 5.89
CA THR A 132 18.27 4.12 5.06
C THR A 132 16.91 3.49 5.33
N ILE A 133 16.09 3.33 4.28
CA ILE A 133 14.81 2.63 4.34
C ILE A 133 14.87 1.35 3.51
N VAL A 134 14.40 0.24 4.08
CA VAL A 134 14.23 -1.04 3.36
C VAL A 134 12.75 -1.40 3.35
N GLU A 135 12.10 -1.30 2.20
CA GLU A 135 10.73 -1.77 1.99
C GLU A 135 10.74 -3.26 1.60
N ARG A 136 9.93 -4.06 2.30
CA ARG A 136 9.76 -5.50 2.07
C ARG A 136 8.29 -5.80 1.84
N LEU A 137 7.99 -6.42 0.72
CA LEU A 137 6.68 -7.01 0.48
C LEU A 137 6.79 -8.51 0.70
N SER A 138 5.93 -9.05 1.56
CA SER A 138 5.92 -10.48 1.88
C SER A 138 4.50 -11.03 1.86
N GLN A 139 4.41 -12.33 1.58
CA GLN A 139 3.19 -13.09 1.79
C GLN A 139 3.44 -14.04 2.96
N ALA A 140 2.46 -14.17 3.87
CA ALA A 140 2.56 -15.22 4.87
C ALA A 140 2.63 -16.59 4.15
N PRO A 141 3.46 -17.54 4.62
CA PRO A 141 3.43 -18.89 4.08
C PRO A 141 2.00 -19.42 4.19
N ALA A 142 1.50 -20.07 3.12
CA ALA A 142 0.19 -20.68 3.15
C ALA A 142 0.13 -21.63 4.36
N GLN A 143 -0.79 -21.38 5.30
CA GLN A 143 -1.00 -22.30 6.40
C GLN A 143 -1.45 -23.63 5.79
N SER A 144 -0.64 -24.67 5.92
CA SER A 144 -0.99 -26.03 5.54
C SER A 144 -2.25 -26.43 6.30
N ARG A 145 -3.29 -26.81 5.56
CA ARG A 145 -4.52 -27.41 6.10
C ARG A 145 -4.24 -28.76 6.75
#